data_AF-A0A2V7Z3L8-F1
#
_entry.id   AF-A0A2V7Z3L8-F1
#
_cell.length_a   1.000
_cell.length_b   1.000
_cell.length_c   1.000
_cell.angle_alpha   90.00
_cell.angle_beta   90.00
_cell.angle_gamma   90.00
#
_symmetry.space_group_name_H-M   'P 1'
#
loop_
_entity.id
_entity.type
_entity.pdbx_description
1 polymer ?
#
loop_
_entity_poly.entity_id
_entity_poly.type
_entity_poly.pdbx_seq_one_letter_code
_entity_poly.pdbx_strand_id
1 'polypeptide(L)'
;MLRPVVLRSFLAVSLCAGAAHAGIVYVPSPGIAPVGGSTYEVQISITNTAAAPSDVQQALLATNSDGTQRPTPPITVTVQPGRTAIAKPGATFRGLVELNGSNDQRYSARLTGTGPGRLGIYLPVITADNLISGGKTVYLQGLLGGSGRTTDLTLVNLASTASQCTASLLQADGTVIAGPVAVAMKPLSHQVVADVFAGGIAADARVTASCTQNFFAYALISDAATGEISYVGPAGNGASGIGGPPAPNGCPTGATCFDAKGIVHQPTPSNRVHRVTFPAPAGAVSRLRISLDVTVGPWYPADPAGKGLIYWFVVNKNFDMFGTLYFRGPDLSQPAQPQSQAVFRHGLELTHPQKIKIIQPLAAQVGHTYHCEEDYDMKNGSVTVTITDTATGLIMSQLAGVPNLHSWSFKATDTFLIDMGFPGTNFDEVPTDGWTYANVHLEVYQ
;
A
#
# COMPACT_ATOMS: atom_id res chain seq x y z
N MET A 1 -71.33 -5.09 -5.85
CA MET A 1 -70.02 -5.78 -5.89
C MET A 1 -69.03 -4.86 -6.61
N LEU A 2 -68.17 -4.16 -5.87
CA LEU A 2 -67.19 -3.20 -6.41
C LEU A 2 -65.79 -3.77 -6.18
N ARG A 3 -64.99 -3.89 -7.26
CA ARG A 3 -63.58 -4.30 -7.21
C ARG A 3 -62.68 -3.06 -7.17
N PRO A 4 -61.61 -3.02 -6.36
CA PRO A 4 -60.63 -1.94 -6.40
C PRO A 4 -59.52 -2.24 -7.42
N VAL A 5 -59.13 -1.21 -8.16
CA VAL A 5 -57.96 -1.18 -9.05
C VAL A 5 -56.80 -0.61 -8.26
N VAL A 6 -55.72 -1.38 -8.09
CA VAL A 6 -54.47 -0.91 -7.45
C VAL A 6 -53.51 -0.43 -8.53
N LEU A 7 -53.34 0.89 -8.60
CA LEU A 7 -52.38 1.57 -9.46
C LEU A 7 -51.00 1.54 -8.79
N ARG A 8 -50.03 0.81 -9.35
CA ARG A 8 -48.63 0.80 -8.88
C ARG A 8 -47.81 1.83 -9.65
N SER A 9 -47.45 2.93 -8.98
CA SER A 9 -46.49 3.90 -9.48
C SER A 9 -45.07 3.33 -9.42
N PHE A 10 -44.44 3.13 -10.58
CA PHE A 10 -43.01 2.86 -10.68
C PHE A 10 -42.24 4.19 -10.61
N LEU A 11 -41.45 4.36 -9.55
CA LEU A 11 -40.54 5.48 -9.37
C LEU A 11 -39.24 5.17 -10.14
N ALA A 12 -38.99 5.86 -11.24
CA ALA A 12 -37.74 5.74 -12.01
C ALA A 12 -36.64 6.58 -11.33
N VAL A 13 -35.65 5.93 -10.74
CA VAL A 13 -34.44 6.58 -10.22
C VAL A 13 -33.48 6.77 -11.41
N SER A 14 -33.42 7.99 -11.95
CA SER A 14 -32.38 8.39 -12.90
C SER A 14 -31.05 8.52 -12.15
N LEU A 15 -30.17 7.53 -12.31
CA LEU A 15 -28.75 7.68 -11.98
C LEU A 15 -28.12 8.69 -12.95
N CYS A 16 -27.75 9.86 -12.44
CA CYS A 16 -26.89 10.80 -13.14
C CYS A 16 -25.49 10.17 -13.27
N ALA A 17 -25.25 9.45 -14.38
CA ALA A 17 -23.90 9.13 -14.80
C ALA A 17 -23.23 10.45 -15.22
N GLY A 18 -22.36 10.99 -14.36
CA GLY A 18 -21.53 12.14 -14.72
C GLY A 18 -20.72 11.80 -15.97
N ALA A 19 -20.80 12.64 -17.00
CA ALA A 19 -20.00 12.47 -18.20
C ALA A 19 -18.52 12.49 -17.80
N ALA A 20 -17.82 11.39 -18.02
CA ALA A 20 -16.37 11.36 -17.87
C ALA A 20 -15.78 12.29 -18.94
N HIS A 21 -15.28 13.46 -18.51
CA HIS A 21 -14.62 14.40 -19.41
C HIS A 21 -13.31 13.79 -19.92
N ALA A 22 -13.07 13.93 -21.22
CA ALA A 22 -11.78 13.70 -21.86
C ALA A 22 -10.66 14.42 -21.09
N GLY A 23 -9.55 13.74 -20.81
CA GLY A 23 -8.44 14.26 -20.02
C GLY A 23 -7.31 14.87 -20.86
N ILE A 24 -6.68 15.93 -20.35
CA ILE A 24 -5.42 16.47 -20.87
C ILE A 24 -4.26 15.76 -20.17
N VAL A 25 -3.25 15.33 -20.93
CA VAL A 25 -1.99 14.81 -20.38
C VAL A 25 -0.81 15.64 -20.87
N TYR A 26 0.26 15.66 -20.07
CA TYR A 26 1.48 16.39 -20.39
C TYR A 26 2.68 15.44 -20.45
N VAL A 27 3.49 15.55 -21.50
CA VAL A 27 4.74 14.81 -21.64
C VAL A 27 5.89 15.80 -21.71
N PRO A 28 6.88 15.75 -20.81
CA PRO A 28 8.03 16.61 -20.91
C PRO A 28 8.93 16.19 -22.07
N SER A 29 9.52 17.17 -22.72
CA SER A 29 10.49 17.01 -23.79
C SER A 29 11.78 17.74 -23.39
N PRO A 30 12.83 17.02 -23.00
CA PRO A 30 14.03 17.65 -22.43
C PRO A 30 14.93 18.32 -23.49
N GLY A 31 14.63 18.17 -24.78
CA GLY A 31 15.42 18.76 -25.88
C GLY A 31 16.90 18.35 -25.86
N ILE A 32 17.18 17.13 -25.42
CA ILE A 32 18.54 16.58 -25.37
C ILE A 32 18.79 15.88 -26.70
N ALA A 33 19.58 16.52 -27.58
CA ALA A 33 19.81 16.03 -28.94
C ALA A 33 21.20 15.42 -29.15
N PRO A 34 22.24 15.78 -28.39
CA PRO A 34 23.33 14.83 -28.14
C PRO A 34 23.72 14.67 -26.65
N VAL A 35 23.96 13.43 -26.23
CA VAL A 35 24.70 13.07 -25.00
C VAL A 35 25.86 12.16 -25.41
N GLY A 36 27.08 12.65 -25.23
CA GLY A 36 28.26 11.98 -25.76
C GLY A 36 28.13 11.74 -27.26
N GLY A 37 28.39 10.51 -27.70
CA GLY A 37 28.24 10.09 -29.10
C GLY A 37 26.81 9.69 -29.51
N SER A 38 25.79 9.95 -28.69
CA SER A 38 24.42 9.48 -28.94
C SER A 38 23.41 10.61 -29.06
N THR A 39 22.51 10.46 -30.02
CA THR A 39 21.41 11.38 -30.28
C THR A 39 20.10 10.79 -29.79
N TYR A 40 19.26 11.64 -29.19
CA TYR A 40 18.03 11.23 -28.54
C TYR A 40 16.84 12.02 -29.09
N GLU A 41 15.69 11.37 -29.20
CA GLU A 41 14.43 11.98 -29.62
C GLU A 41 13.28 11.46 -28.74
N VAL A 42 12.37 12.36 -28.37
CA VAL A 42 11.14 11.98 -27.66
C VAL A 42 10.16 11.31 -28.64
N GLN A 43 9.68 10.14 -28.26
CA GLN A 43 8.60 9.44 -28.93
C GLN A 43 7.45 9.24 -27.96
N ILE A 44 6.26 9.68 -28.36
CA ILE A 44 5.04 9.51 -27.58
C ILE A 44 4.14 8.52 -28.32
N SER A 45 3.87 7.39 -27.69
CA SER A 45 2.95 6.39 -28.22
C SER A 45 1.54 6.72 -27.74
N ILE A 46 0.60 6.81 -28.68
CA ILE A 46 -0.81 7.13 -28.42
C ILE A 46 -1.64 5.96 -28.96
N THR A 47 -2.24 5.18 -28.07
CA THR A 47 -3.05 4.01 -28.44
C THR A 47 -4.53 4.32 -28.22
N ASN A 48 -5.34 4.08 -29.26
CA ASN A 48 -6.80 4.23 -29.19
C ASN A 48 -7.45 2.88 -28.90
N THR A 49 -8.10 2.75 -27.74
CA THR A 49 -8.82 1.53 -27.35
C THR A 49 -10.30 1.53 -27.74
N ALA A 50 -10.80 2.61 -28.33
CA ALA A 50 -12.18 2.70 -28.81
C ALA A 50 -12.39 1.88 -30.08
N ALA A 51 -13.66 1.64 -30.41
CA ALA A 51 -14.08 1.02 -31.66
C ALA A 51 -14.11 2.00 -32.86
N ALA A 52 -13.96 3.30 -32.61
CA ALA A 52 -14.00 4.35 -33.63
C ALA A 52 -12.67 5.15 -33.66
N PRO A 53 -12.28 5.73 -34.81
CA PRO A 53 -11.14 6.64 -34.87
C PRO A 53 -11.34 7.81 -33.90
N SER A 54 -10.23 8.30 -33.33
CA SER A 54 -10.26 9.45 -32.43
C SER A 54 -9.09 10.37 -32.73
N ASP A 55 -9.34 11.66 -32.60
CA ASP A 55 -8.33 12.69 -32.74
C ASP A 55 -7.73 13.04 -31.39
N VAL A 56 -6.43 13.33 -31.38
CA VAL A 56 -5.70 13.91 -30.25
C VAL A 56 -5.11 15.23 -30.69
N GLN A 57 -5.46 16.31 -29.99
CA GLN A 57 -4.88 17.63 -30.21
C GLN A 57 -3.55 17.72 -29.46
N GLN A 58 -2.48 18.03 -30.18
CA GLN A 58 -1.13 18.17 -29.65
C GLN A 58 -0.70 19.64 -29.68
N ALA A 59 -0.39 20.21 -28.51
CA ALA A 59 0.23 21.52 -28.40
C ALA A 59 1.65 21.41 -27.85
N LEU A 60 2.53 22.30 -28.31
CA LEU A 60 3.92 22.37 -27.88
C LEU A 60 4.13 23.64 -27.05
N LEU A 61 4.44 23.47 -25.77
CA LEU A 61 4.67 24.55 -24.82
C LEU A 61 6.17 24.67 -24.57
N ALA A 62 6.81 25.69 -25.12
CA ALA A 62 8.26 25.85 -25.01
C ALA A 62 8.72 26.07 -23.56
N THR A 63 9.95 25.68 -23.25
CA THR A 63 10.56 25.95 -21.93
C THR A 63 10.53 27.43 -21.60
N ASN A 64 10.21 27.77 -20.34
CA ASN A 64 10.10 29.14 -19.85
C ASN A 64 9.08 30.01 -20.63
N SER A 65 8.07 29.40 -21.24
CA SER A 65 6.93 30.11 -21.85
C SER A 65 5.70 30.07 -20.94
N ASP A 66 4.77 30.99 -21.15
CA ASP A 66 3.44 30.94 -20.55
C ASP A 66 2.55 30.08 -21.46
N GLY A 67 2.24 28.85 -21.04
CA GLY A 67 1.48 27.91 -21.85
C GLY A 67 -0.01 28.26 -22.00
N THR A 68 -0.50 29.29 -21.28
CA THR A 68 -1.84 29.84 -21.54
C THR A 68 -1.85 30.71 -22.80
N GLN A 69 -0.68 31.21 -23.23
CA GLN A 69 -0.50 31.92 -24.48
C GLN A 69 -0.20 30.91 -25.59
N ARG A 70 -1.16 30.71 -26.50
CA ARG A 70 -1.09 29.70 -27.57
C ARG A 70 -0.97 30.36 -28.95
N PRO A 71 0.24 30.82 -29.34
CA PRO A 71 0.42 31.50 -30.63
C PRO A 71 0.28 30.53 -31.82
N THR A 72 0.53 29.24 -31.60
CA THR A 72 0.41 28.19 -32.61
C THR A 72 -0.80 27.30 -32.27
N PRO A 73 -1.73 27.08 -33.21
CA PRO A 73 -2.81 26.13 -33.03
C PRO A 73 -2.27 24.71 -32.75
N PRO A 74 -2.96 23.90 -31.91
CA PRO A 74 -2.63 22.50 -31.77
C PRO A 74 -2.68 21.76 -33.11
N ILE A 75 -1.79 20.79 -33.30
CA ILE A 75 -1.84 19.86 -34.44
C ILE A 75 -2.70 18.66 -34.09
N THR A 76 -3.44 18.12 -35.06
CA THR A 76 -4.27 16.94 -34.85
C THR A 76 -3.51 15.66 -35.20
N VAL A 77 -3.52 14.70 -34.28
CA VAL A 77 -3.02 13.33 -34.48
C VAL A 77 -4.22 12.38 -34.47
N THR A 78 -4.59 11.85 -35.64
CA THR A 78 -5.67 10.88 -35.75
C THR A 78 -5.17 9.47 -35.43
N VAL A 79 -5.83 8.79 -34.49
CA VAL A 79 -5.49 7.44 -34.05
C VAL A 79 -6.63 6.47 -34.40
N GLN A 80 -6.33 5.51 -35.26
CA GLN A 80 -7.29 4.51 -35.71
C GLN A 80 -7.68 3.54 -34.59
N PRO A 81 -8.89 2.93 -34.62
CA PRO A 81 -9.36 1.98 -33.61
C PRO A 81 -8.38 0.83 -33.39
N GLY A 82 -8.01 0.54 -32.15
CA GLY A 82 -7.08 -0.54 -31.82
C GLY A 82 -5.66 -0.36 -32.37
N ARG A 83 -5.27 0.86 -32.78
CA ARG A 83 -3.93 1.18 -33.31
C ARG A 83 -3.20 2.15 -32.39
N THR A 84 -1.88 2.17 -32.57
CA THR A 84 -0.97 3.11 -31.93
C THR A 84 -0.41 4.08 -32.97
N ALA A 85 -0.51 5.38 -32.71
CA ALA A 85 0.21 6.42 -33.44
C ALA A 85 1.44 6.86 -32.64
N ILE A 86 2.46 7.37 -33.33
CA ILE A 86 3.67 7.93 -32.71
C ILE A 86 3.70 9.44 -32.97
N ALA A 87 3.62 10.23 -31.92
CA ALA A 87 3.84 11.67 -31.96
C ALA A 87 5.29 11.99 -31.60
N LYS A 88 5.91 12.90 -32.37
CA LYS A 88 7.29 13.35 -32.19
C LYS A 88 7.30 14.87 -32.15
N PRO A 89 7.63 15.51 -31.01
CA PRO A 89 7.71 16.97 -30.92
C PRO A 89 8.92 17.57 -31.65
N GLY A 90 9.83 16.73 -32.15
CA GLY A 90 11.09 17.11 -32.78
C GLY A 90 12.27 16.97 -31.81
N ALA A 91 13.43 16.54 -32.32
CA ALA A 91 14.61 16.23 -31.51
C ALA A 91 15.16 17.44 -30.73
N THR A 92 15.00 18.65 -31.25
CA THR A 92 15.49 19.90 -30.62
C THR A 92 14.44 20.59 -29.75
N PHE A 93 13.20 20.11 -29.76
CA PHE A 93 12.14 20.73 -28.96
C PHE A 93 12.42 20.51 -27.48
N ARG A 94 12.38 21.61 -26.71
CA ARG A 94 12.51 21.59 -25.25
C ARG A 94 11.30 22.25 -24.60
N GLY A 95 10.52 21.50 -23.83
CA GLY A 95 9.31 22.01 -23.20
C GLY A 95 8.33 20.92 -22.77
N LEU A 96 7.04 21.21 -22.85
CA LEU A 96 5.96 20.24 -22.60
C LEU A 96 5.20 19.99 -23.90
N VAL A 97 4.84 18.73 -24.11
CA VAL A 97 3.87 18.32 -25.11
C VAL A 97 2.54 18.11 -24.38
N GLU A 98 1.57 18.96 -24.66
CA GLU A 98 0.20 18.81 -24.16
C GLU A 98 -0.59 17.97 -25.18
N LEU A 99 -1.29 16.95 -24.70
CA LEU A 99 -2.12 16.07 -25.51
C LEU A 99 -3.54 16.08 -24.94
N ASN A 100 -4.51 16.45 -25.77
CA ASN A 100 -5.92 16.47 -25.43
C ASN A 100 -6.67 15.47 -26.32
N GLY A 101 -7.16 14.38 -25.72
CA GLY A 101 -7.84 13.30 -26.41
C GLY A 101 -8.90 12.64 -25.54
N SER A 102 -9.65 11.69 -26.11
CA SER A 102 -10.70 10.95 -25.41
C SER A 102 -10.18 10.06 -24.27
N ASN A 103 -11.07 9.61 -23.39
CA ASN A 103 -10.75 8.67 -22.30
C ASN A 103 -10.32 7.27 -22.78
N ASP A 104 -10.60 6.95 -24.04
CA ASP A 104 -10.13 5.74 -24.72
C ASP A 104 -8.69 5.83 -25.24
N GLN A 105 -8.00 6.96 -25.04
CA GLN A 105 -6.58 7.06 -25.39
C GLN A 105 -5.69 6.57 -24.24
N ARG A 106 -4.60 5.91 -24.60
CA ARG A 106 -3.53 5.47 -23.70
C ARG A 106 -2.21 6.04 -24.18
N TYR A 107 -1.48 6.68 -23.28
CA TYR A 107 -0.26 7.41 -23.58
C TYR A 107 0.94 6.75 -22.91
N SER A 108 2.04 6.64 -23.64
CA SER A 108 3.36 6.38 -23.06
C SER A 108 4.39 7.23 -23.77
N ALA A 109 5.47 7.59 -23.07
CA ALA A 109 6.51 8.42 -23.62
C ALA A 109 7.89 7.81 -23.33
N ARG A 110 8.81 7.97 -24.27
CA ARG A 110 10.19 7.56 -24.10
C ARG A 110 11.15 8.49 -24.83
N LEU A 111 12.34 8.63 -24.29
CA LEU A 111 13.49 9.20 -24.96
C LEU A 111 14.22 8.06 -25.67
N THR A 112 14.14 8.04 -27.01
CA THR A 112 14.69 6.95 -27.83
C THR A 112 16.04 7.38 -28.41
N GLY A 113 17.08 6.56 -28.23
CA GLY A 113 18.36 6.79 -28.89
C GLY A 113 18.26 6.42 -30.38
N THR A 114 18.82 7.25 -31.27
CA THR A 114 18.74 7.01 -32.73
C THR A 114 19.95 6.26 -33.30
N GLY A 115 20.55 5.35 -32.51
CA GLY A 115 21.72 4.53 -32.89
C GLY A 115 21.61 3.07 -32.40
N PRO A 116 22.47 2.15 -32.90
CA PRO A 116 22.39 0.72 -32.55
C PRO A 116 22.59 0.47 -31.05
N GLY A 117 21.76 -0.41 -30.48
CA GLY A 117 21.91 -0.90 -29.10
C GLY A 117 21.36 0.00 -27.99
N ARG A 118 20.55 1.03 -28.29
CA ARG A 118 20.04 1.99 -27.29
C ARG A 118 18.57 1.73 -26.97
N LEU A 119 18.28 1.19 -25.78
CA LEU A 119 16.90 0.93 -25.33
C LEU A 119 16.08 2.21 -25.06
N GLY A 120 16.77 3.34 -24.85
CA GLY A 120 16.13 4.58 -24.42
C GLY A 120 15.68 4.53 -22.96
N ILE A 121 14.97 5.56 -22.52
CA ILE A 121 14.37 5.63 -21.18
C ILE A 121 12.91 6.06 -21.26
N TYR A 122 12.07 5.58 -20.35
CA TYR A 122 10.71 6.07 -20.22
C TYR A 122 10.71 7.50 -19.67
N LEU A 123 9.83 8.33 -20.22
CA LEU A 123 9.53 9.66 -19.73
C LEU A 123 8.16 9.65 -19.05
N PRO A 124 7.92 10.53 -18.07
CA PRO A 124 6.65 10.56 -17.38
C PRO A 124 5.55 11.06 -18.32
N VAL A 125 4.40 10.39 -18.29
CA VAL A 125 3.14 10.97 -18.76
C VAL A 125 2.48 11.55 -17.52
N ILE A 126 2.36 12.87 -17.46
CA ILE A 126 1.80 13.58 -16.31
C ILE A 126 0.29 13.70 -16.50
N THR A 127 -0.46 13.17 -15.55
CA THR A 127 -1.92 13.10 -15.52
C THR A 127 -2.43 13.67 -14.19
N ALA A 128 -3.76 13.70 -14.01
CA ALA A 128 -4.36 14.04 -12.73
C ALA A 128 -3.95 13.09 -11.58
N ASP A 129 -3.60 11.83 -11.90
CA ASP A 129 -3.32 10.80 -10.90
C ASP A 129 -1.90 10.89 -10.32
N ASN A 130 -0.96 11.49 -11.06
CA ASN A 130 0.43 11.60 -10.64
C ASN A 130 0.93 13.05 -10.55
N LEU A 131 0.08 14.05 -10.78
CA LEU A 131 0.41 15.43 -10.46
C LEU A 131 0.61 15.60 -8.95
N ILE A 132 1.51 16.51 -8.59
CA ILE A 132 1.78 16.84 -7.20
C ILE A 132 0.95 18.07 -6.84
N SER A 133 0.16 17.97 -5.77
CA SER A 133 -0.61 19.12 -5.29
C SER A 133 0.31 20.24 -4.79
N GLY A 134 -0.10 21.49 -5.01
CA GLY A 134 0.60 22.65 -4.46
C GLY A 134 0.80 22.56 -2.94
N GLY A 135 1.93 23.08 -2.45
CA GLY A 135 2.35 23.05 -1.05
C GLY A 135 2.92 21.71 -0.58
N LYS A 136 2.88 20.66 -1.40
CA LYS A 136 3.52 19.36 -1.09
C LYS A 136 4.98 19.37 -1.50
N THR A 137 5.79 18.69 -0.71
CA THR A 137 7.21 18.46 -1.01
C THR A 137 7.38 17.08 -1.63
N VAL A 138 8.15 17.00 -2.71
CA VAL A 138 8.62 15.75 -3.30
C VAL A 138 10.12 15.60 -3.17
N TYR A 139 10.56 14.35 -3.28
CA TYR A 139 11.95 13.94 -3.18
C TYR A 139 12.33 13.24 -4.47
N LEU A 140 13.41 13.68 -5.11
CA LEU A 140 14.07 12.97 -6.20
C LEU A 140 15.35 12.38 -5.62
N GLN A 141 15.49 11.05 -5.59
CA GLN A 141 16.56 10.35 -4.87
C GLN A 141 17.45 9.56 -5.83
N GLY A 142 18.69 9.28 -5.42
CA GLY A 142 19.66 8.55 -6.26
C GLY A 142 20.29 9.43 -7.34
N LEU A 143 20.43 10.73 -7.07
CA LEU A 143 21.05 11.68 -7.98
C LEU A 143 22.58 11.57 -7.93
N LEU A 144 23.21 11.70 -9.09
CA LEU A 144 24.64 11.53 -9.27
C LEU A 144 25.27 12.77 -9.91
N GLY A 145 26.44 13.17 -9.41
CA GLY A 145 27.25 14.26 -9.96
C GLY A 145 28.70 13.84 -10.15
N GLY A 146 29.39 14.45 -11.11
CA GLY A 146 30.81 14.20 -11.39
C GLY A 146 31.07 13.04 -12.36
N SER A 147 32.35 12.74 -12.62
CA SER A 147 32.78 11.66 -13.54
C SER A 147 32.17 11.74 -14.95
N GLY A 148 32.00 12.94 -15.49
CA GLY A 148 31.36 13.16 -16.80
C GLY A 148 29.84 13.08 -16.77
N ARG A 149 29.23 12.95 -15.58
CA ARG A 149 27.78 12.98 -15.39
C ARG A 149 27.27 14.38 -15.07
N THR A 150 26.14 14.72 -15.64
CA THR A 150 25.37 15.93 -15.32
C THR A 150 23.96 15.52 -14.88
N THR A 151 23.40 16.25 -13.93
CA THR A 151 22.02 16.05 -13.48
C THR A 151 21.20 17.32 -13.71
N ASP A 152 20.27 17.25 -14.66
CA ASP A 152 19.34 18.34 -14.95
C ASP A 152 18.06 18.16 -14.13
N LEU A 153 17.71 19.14 -13.30
CA LEU A 153 16.42 19.17 -12.59
C LEU A 153 15.38 19.87 -13.45
N THR A 154 14.23 19.24 -13.63
CA THR A 154 13.08 19.83 -14.32
C THR A 154 11.93 20.06 -13.37
N LEU A 155 11.36 21.26 -13.42
CA LEU A 155 10.14 21.66 -12.72
C LEU A 155 9.06 21.98 -13.74
N VAL A 156 7.83 21.55 -13.47
CA VAL A 156 6.67 21.74 -14.33
C VAL A 156 5.55 22.36 -13.52
N ASN A 157 5.04 23.52 -13.93
CA ASN A 157 3.82 24.11 -13.37
C ASN A 157 2.64 23.75 -14.27
N LEU A 158 1.66 23.03 -13.73
CA LEU A 158 0.47 22.58 -14.45
C LEU A 158 -0.76 23.44 -14.14
N ALA A 159 -0.62 24.48 -13.33
CA ALA A 159 -1.68 25.44 -13.10
C ALA A 159 -1.77 26.49 -14.21
N SER A 160 -2.98 27.00 -14.45
CA SER A 160 -3.24 28.15 -15.33
C SER A 160 -2.83 29.50 -14.71
N THR A 161 -2.14 29.48 -13.58
CA THR A 161 -1.60 30.66 -12.89
C THR A 161 -0.11 30.46 -12.62
N ALA A 162 0.62 31.56 -12.40
CA ALA A 162 2.03 31.50 -12.02
C ALA A 162 2.22 30.73 -10.70
N SER A 163 3.40 30.15 -10.52
CA SER A 163 3.76 29.38 -9.34
C SER A 163 5.16 29.75 -8.87
N GLN A 164 5.38 29.69 -7.56
CA GLN A 164 6.70 29.83 -6.96
C GLN A 164 7.14 28.45 -6.47
N CYS A 165 8.22 27.94 -7.04
CA CYS A 165 8.85 26.69 -6.58
C CYS A 165 10.06 26.99 -5.71
N THR A 166 10.37 26.08 -4.81
CA THR A 166 11.59 26.03 -4.00
C THR A 166 12.25 24.67 -4.18
N ALA A 167 13.56 24.65 -4.39
CA ALA A 167 14.34 23.41 -4.47
C ALA A 167 15.60 23.47 -3.60
N SER A 168 15.91 22.35 -2.93
CA SER A 168 17.18 22.17 -2.20
C SER A 168 17.84 20.87 -2.65
N LEU A 169 19.17 20.89 -2.74
CA LEU A 169 20.00 19.74 -3.06
C LEU A 169 20.72 19.27 -1.80
N LEU A 170 20.61 17.99 -1.49
CA LEU A 170 21.14 17.39 -0.27
C LEU A 170 21.97 16.14 -0.60
N GLN A 171 22.99 15.86 0.20
CA GLN A 171 23.69 14.59 0.24
C GLN A 171 22.81 13.48 0.82
N ALA A 172 23.25 12.23 0.67
CA ALA A 172 22.58 11.05 1.21
C ALA A 172 22.39 11.11 2.75
N ASP A 173 23.33 11.73 3.46
CA ASP A 173 23.29 11.92 4.92
C ASP A 173 22.37 13.07 5.36
N GLY A 174 21.78 13.81 4.41
CA GLY A 174 20.93 14.96 4.66
C GLY A 174 21.65 16.32 4.72
N THR A 175 22.97 16.36 4.58
CA THR A 175 23.74 17.61 4.48
C THR A 175 23.30 18.40 3.25
N VAL A 176 23.01 19.69 3.41
CA VAL A 176 22.61 20.54 2.28
C VAL A 176 23.84 20.88 1.44
N ILE A 177 23.79 20.55 0.14
CA ILE A 177 24.78 20.95 -0.86
C ILE A 177 24.45 22.35 -1.38
N ALA A 178 23.18 22.61 -1.69
CA ALA A 178 22.71 23.89 -2.21
C ALA A 178 21.23 24.14 -1.88
N GLY A 179 20.84 25.42 -1.83
CA GLY A 179 19.46 25.86 -1.62
C GLY A 179 19.08 26.17 -0.16
N PRO A 180 17.81 26.54 0.10
CA PRO A 180 16.69 26.54 -0.86
C PRO A 180 16.82 27.64 -1.93
N VAL A 181 16.62 27.29 -3.19
CA VAL A 181 16.57 28.22 -4.33
C VAL A 181 15.12 28.42 -4.76
N ALA A 182 14.73 29.68 -4.94
CA ALA A 182 13.42 30.06 -5.44
C ALA A 182 13.42 30.06 -6.99
N VAL A 183 12.51 29.31 -7.60
CA VAL A 183 12.32 29.24 -9.06
C VAL A 183 10.92 29.75 -9.41
N ALA A 184 10.84 30.88 -10.11
CA ALA A 184 9.58 31.42 -10.60
C ALA A 184 9.11 30.65 -11.84
N MET A 185 7.86 30.19 -11.82
CA MET A 185 7.23 29.43 -12.89
C MET A 185 6.08 30.23 -13.51
N LYS A 186 6.03 30.28 -14.84
CA LYS A 186 4.89 30.83 -15.59
C LYS A 186 3.70 29.86 -15.54
N PRO A 187 2.46 30.30 -15.84
CA PRO A 187 1.34 29.37 -16.05
C PRO A 187 1.66 28.30 -17.10
N LEU A 188 1.21 27.06 -16.87
CA LEU A 188 1.36 25.92 -17.79
C LEU A 188 2.78 25.85 -18.41
N SER A 189 3.81 25.78 -17.56
CA SER A 189 5.19 25.96 -18.00
C SER A 189 6.14 24.87 -17.51
N HIS A 190 7.31 24.83 -18.15
CA HIS A 190 8.40 23.92 -17.86
C HIS A 190 9.70 24.72 -17.72
N GLN A 191 10.48 24.41 -16.69
CA GLN A 191 11.79 25.01 -16.42
C GLN A 191 12.82 23.92 -16.15
N VAL A 192 14.04 24.16 -16.60
CA VAL A 192 15.18 23.27 -16.36
C VAL A 192 16.25 24.04 -15.61
N VAL A 193 16.71 23.49 -14.50
CA VAL A 193 17.93 23.89 -13.81
C VAL A 193 19.01 22.91 -14.28
N ALA A 194 19.85 23.38 -15.20
CA ALA A 194 20.90 22.57 -15.79
C ALA A 194 22.01 22.27 -14.78
N ASP A 195 22.51 21.03 -14.80
CA ASP A 195 23.58 20.52 -13.94
C ASP A 195 23.54 21.04 -12.49
N VAL A 196 22.61 20.51 -11.68
CA VAL A 196 22.40 20.95 -10.29
C VAL A 196 23.62 20.80 -9.38
N PHE A 197 24.61 20.00 -9.78
CA PHE A 197 25.87 19.84 -9.05
C PHE A 197 26.96 20.83 -9.49
N ALA A 198 26.76 21.55 -10.61
CA ALA A 198 27.73 22.47 -11.20
C ALA A 198 29.15 21.86 -11.30
N GLY A 199 29.25 20.61 -11.77
CA GLY A 199 30.49 19.84 -11.85
C GLY A 199 30.99 19.22 -10.53
N GLY A 200 30.28 19.41 -9.42
CA GLY A 200 30.55 18.78 -8.13
C GLY A 200 30.34 17.25 -8.16
N ILE A 201 31.02 16.54 -7.26
CA ILE A 201 30.89 15.09 -7.11
C ILE A 201 29.85 14.79 -6.05
N ALA A 202 28.87 13.95 -6.39
CA ALA A 202 27.88 13.46 -5.45
C ALA A 202 27.46 12.03 -5.81
N ALA A 203 27.27 11.21 -4.78
CA ALA A 203 26.68 9.88 -4.88
C ALA A 203 25.45 9.84 -3.99
N ASP A 204 24.35 9.27 -4.50
CA ASP A 204 23.07 9.12 -3.80
C ASP A 204 22.52 10.43 -3.20
N ALA A 205 22.79 11.55 -3.87
CA ALA A 205 22.21 12.83 -3.49
C ALA A 205 20.70 12.84 -3.78
N ARG A 206 20.01 13.82 -3.20
CA ARG A 206 18.58 14.02 -3.40
C ARG A 206 18.23 15.49 -3.58
N VAL A 207 17.21 15.75 -4.39
CA VAL A 207 16.56 17.06 -4.47
C VAL A 207 15.25 17.01 -3.70
N THR A 208 14.98 18.02 -2.88
CA THR A 208 13.63 18.33 -2.40
C THR A 208 13.05 19.46 -3.23
N ALA A 209 11.80 19.33 -3.67
CA ALA A 209 11.10 20.35 -4.42
C ALA A 209 9.66 20.54 -3.94
N SER A 210 9.20 21.79 -3.87
CA SER A 210 7.81 22.15 -3.55
C SER A 210 7.43 23.38 -4.35
N CYS A 211 6.16 23.48 -4.75
CA CYS A 211 5.64 24.63 -5.48
C CYS A 211 4.31 25.11 -4.89
N THR A 212 3.98 26.39 -5.03
CA THR A 212 2.72 26.95 -4.53
C THR A 212 1.48 26.46 -5.28
N GLN A 213 1.65 25.97 -6.51
CA GLN A 213 0.58 25.42 -7.37
C GLN A 213 0.85 23.95 -7.71
N ASN A 214 -0.15 23.28 -8.31
CA ASN A 214 -0.01 21.92 -8.82
C ASN A 214 1.17 21.82 -9.79
N PHE A 215 2.04 20.85 -9.57
CA PHE A 215 3.32 20.75 -10.24
C PHE A 215 3.73 19.31 -10.51
N PHE A 216 4.80 19.14 -11.29
CA PHE A 216 5.54 17.89 -11.40
C PHE A 216 7.04 18.20 -11.36
N ALA A 217 7.85 17.28 -10.87
CA ALA A 217 9.30 17.43 -10.84
C ALA A 217 9.97 16.10 -11.18
N TYR A 218 11.07 16.16 -11.93
CA TYR A 218 11.91 15.01 -12.22
C TYR A 218 13.34 15.47 -12.52
N ALA A 219 14.29 14.54 -12.55
CA ALA A 219 15.65 14.80 -12.99
C ALA A 219 16.06 13.86 -14.12
N LEU A 220 16.96 14.32 -14.97
CA LEU A 220 17.68 13.49 -15.94
C LEU A 220 19.16 13.49 -15.59
N ILE A 221 19.71 12.29 -15.43
CA ILE A 221 21.14 12.08 -15.27
C ILE A 221 21.68 11.71 -16.63
N SER A 222 22.69 12.40 -17.13
CA SER A 222 23.33 12.06 -18.41
C SER A 222 24.81 11.84 -18.23
N ASP A 223 25.37 10.82 -18.88
CA ASP A 223 26.79 10.47 -18.85
C ASP A 223 27.39 10.72 -20.23
N ALA A 224 28.22 11.75 -20.35
CA ALA A 224 28.79 12.15 -21.64
C ALA A 224 29.78 11.12 -22.20
N ALA A 225 30.38 10.26 -21.36
CA ALA A 225 31.34 9.25 -21.82
C ALA A 225 30.64 8.04 -22.45
N THR A 226 29.56 7.56 -21.84
CA THR A 226 28.79 6.41 -22.33
C THR A 226 27.65 6.82 -23.27
N GLY A 227 27.24 8.09 -23.19
CA GLY A 227 26.01 8.60 -23.80
C GLY A 227 24.75 8.12 -23.08
N GLU A 228 24.86 7.54 -21.88
CA GLU A 228 23.71 7.03 -21.12
C GLU A 228 22.87 8.17 -20.56
N ILE A 229 21.56 7.93 -20.43
CA ILE A 229 20.63 8.83 -19.76
C ILE A 229 19.79 7.99 -18.81
N SER A 230 19.55 8.50 -17.60
CA SER A 230 18.64 7.93 -16.62
C SER A 230 17.57 8.95 -16.22
N TYR A 231 16.37 8.45 -15.91
CA TYR A 231 15.26 9.24 -15.41
C TYR A 231 15.07 9.00 -13.91
N VAL A 232 14.93 10.09 -13.16
CA VAL A 232 14.61 10.06 -11.73
C VAL A 232 13.33 10.85 -11.50
N GLY A 233 12.23 10.13 -11.24
CA GLY A 233 10.94 10.73 -10.89
C GLY A 233 10.77 10.96 -9.38
N PRO A 234 9.60 11.48 -8.95
CA PRO A 234 9.24 11.57 -7.54
C PRO A 234 9.32 10.20 -6.87
N ALA A 235 10.04 10.13 -5.74
CA ALA A 235 10.11 8.92 -4.92
C ALA A 235 8.73 8.60 -4.33
N GLY A 236 8.41 7.31 -4.27
CA GLY A 236 7.24 6.82 -3.54
C GLY A 236 7.32 7.18 -2.06
N ASN A 237 6.16 7.36 -1.43
CA ASN A 237 6.07 7.43 0.02
C ASN A 237 5.69 6.04 0.57
N GLY A 238 5.80 5.85 1.89
CA GLY A 238 5.41 4.61 2.54
C GLY A 238 3.90 4.37 2.59
N ALA A 239 3.07 5.25 2.02
CA ALA A 239 1.63 5.05 1.96
C ALA A 239 1.32 4.06 0.83
N SER A 240 1.25 2.77 1.20
CA SER A 240 0.91 1.70 0.27
C SER A 240 -0.61 1.56 0.16
N GLY A 241 -1.12 1.63 -1.06
CA GLY A 241 -2.46 1.12 -1.41
C GLY A 241 -2.44 -0.37 -1.78
N ILE A 242 -1.26 -0.99 -1.89
CA ILE A 242 -1.13 -2.44 -1.98
C ILE A 242 -1.57 -2.97 -0.62
N GLY A 243 -2.70 -3.66 -0.60
CA GLY A 243 -3.35 -4.14 0.61
C GLY A 243 -2.36 -4.91 1.47
N GLY A 244 -1.86 -4.25 2.52
CA GLY A 244 -1.45 -4.98 3.71
C GLY A 244 -2.71 -5.57 4.37
N PRO A 245 -2.56 -6.52 5.30
CA PRO A 245 -3.65 -6.83 6.22
C PRO A 245 -4.19 -5.50 6.77
N PRO A 246 -5.53 -5.30 6.78
CA PRO A 246 -6.10 -4.03 7.24
C PRO A 246 -5.50 -3.70 8.60
N ALA A 247 -4.95 -2.49 8.73
CA ALA A 247 -4.53 -2.01 10.04
C ALA A 247 -5.74 -2.18 10.98
N PRO A 248 -5.57 -2.70 12.22
CA PRO A 248 -6.68 -2.78 13.15
C PRO A 248 -7.32 -1.40 13.22
N ASN A 249 -8.61 -1.33 12.85
CA ASN A 249 -9.37 -0.10 12.85
C ASN A 249 -9.14 0.59 14.20
N GLY A 250 -8.92 1.91 14.20
CA GLY A 250 -8.74 2.65 15.45
C GLY A 250 -9.81 2.28 16.48
N CYS A 251 -9.46 2.37 17.77
CA CYS A 251 -10.27 1.81 18.85
C CYS A 251 -11.78 2.12 18.68
N PRO A 252 -12.66 1.11 18.56
CA PRO A 252 -14.08 1.33 18.36
C PRO A 252 -14.68 2.23 19.45
N THR A 253 -15.69 3.02 19.08
CA THR A 253 -16.42 3.84 20.07
C THR A 253 -17.01 2.94 21.15
N GLY A 254 -16.70 3.23 22.41
CA GLY A 254 -17.16 2.44 23.56
C GLY A 254 -16.24 1.27 23.96
N ALA A 255 -15.14 1.07 23.25
CA ALA A 255 -14.08 0.13 23.65
C ALA A 255 -12.90 0.87 24.29
N THR A 256 -12.22 0.20 25.23
CA THR A 256 -10.83 0.49 25.58
C THR A 256 -9.95 -0.50 24.82
N CYS A 257 -8.94 -0.02 24.09
CA CYS A 257 -8.12 -0.87 23.24
C CYS A 257 -6.65 -0.91 23.65
N PHE A 258 -6.04 -2.05 23.38
CA PHE A 258 -4.63 -2.31 23.62
C PHE A 258 -4.01 -2.95 22.38
N ASP A 259 -2.79 -2.54 22.05
CA ASP A 259 -2.08 -3.00 20.86
C ASP A 259 -0.66 -3.48 21.20
N ALA A 260 -0.24 -4.55 20.55
CA ALA A 260 1.16 -4.88 20.29
C ALA A 260 1.35 -5.01 18.77
N LYS A 261 1.77 -3.91 18.14
CA LYS A 261 1.85 -3.78 16.67
C LYS A 261 3.12 -4.41 16.10
N GLY A 262 3.06 -4.86 14.85
CA GLY A 262 4.17 -5.48 14.16
C GLY A 262 4.41 -6.91 14.62
N ILE A 263 5.63 -7.42 14.41
CA ILE A 263 6.02 -8.76 14.87
C ILE A 263 6.12 -8.75 16.40
N VAL A 264 5.29 -9.55 17.05
CA VAL A 264 5.22 -9.69 18.51
C VAL A 264 6.05 -10.89 18.97
N HIS A 265 6.01 -12.00 18.23
CA HIS A 265 6.76 -13.20 18.59
C HIS A 265 7.20 -14.00 17.37
N GLN A 266 8.41 -14.54 17.44
CA GLN A 266 8.93 -15.53 16.50
C GLN A 266 9.60 -16.63 17.32
N PRO A 267 8.87 -17.73 17.64
CA PRO A 267 9.40 -18.78 18.47
C PRO A 267 10.69 -19.37 17.92
N THR A 268 11.68 -19.47 18.78
CA THR A 268 12.92 -20.19 18.56
C THR A 268 13.10 -21.25 19.65
N PRO A 269 13.99 -22.24 19.46
CA PRO A 269 14.27 -23.23 20.51
C PRO A 269 14.67 -22.62 21.86
N SER A 270 15.30 -21.44 21.87
CA SER A 270 15.68 -20.73 23.10
C SER A 270 14.60 -19.78 23.65
N ASN A 271 13.59 -19.44 22.85
CA ASN A 271 12.49 -18.56 23.23
C ASN A 271 11.19 -19.02 22.58
N ARG A 272 10.61 -20.11 23.11
CA ARG A 272 9.43 -20.75 22.51
C ARG A 272 8.11 -20.07 22.86
N VAL A 273 8.05 -19.44 24.03
CA VAL A 273 6.85 -18.81 24.56
C VAL A 273 7.08 -17.33 24.71
N HIS A 274 6.13 -16.52 24.28
CA HIS A 274 6.11 -15.10 24.56
C HIS A 274 4.76 -14.68 25.10
N ARG A 275 4.78 -13.67 25.97
CA ARG A 275 3.60 -13.14 26.64
C ARG A 275 3.53 -11.64 26.40
N VAL A 276 2.40 -11.17 25.90
CA VAL A 276 2.03 -9.75 26.04
C VAL A 276 1.10 -9.57 27.22
N THR A 277 1.23 -8.43 27.89
CA THR A 277 0.47 -8.09 29.10
C THR A 277 -0.16 -6.72 28.93
N PHE A 278 -1.47 -6.63 29.19
CA PHE A 278 -2.21 -5.38 29.18
C PHE A 278 -2.92 -5.16 30.53
N PRO A 279 -3.05 -3.91 31.00
CA PRO A 279 -3.84 -3.63 32.19
C PRO A 279 -5.33 -3.88 31.90
N ALA A 280 -6.03 -4.57 32.80
CA ALA A 280 -7.48 -4.73 32.65
C ALA A 280 -8.21 -3.50 33.22
N PRO A 281 -9.15 -2.88 32.47
CA PRO A 281 -9.89 -1.74 32.98
C PRO A 281 -10.82 -2.21 34.11
N ALA A 282 -10.72 -1.57 35.28
CA ALA A 282 -11.54 -1.92 36.43
C ALA A 282 -13.04 -1.73 36.15
N GLY A 283 -13.86 -2.61 36.70
CA GLY A 283 -15.31 -2.58 36.56
C GLY A 283 -15.87 -3.75 35.77
N ALA A 284 -17.19 -3.72 35.55
CA ALA A 284 -17.88 -4.73 34.77
C ALA A 284 -17.54 -4.60 33.29
N VAL A 285 -17.39 -5.75 32.63
CA VAL A 285 -17.25 -5.86 31.18
C VAL A 285 -18.34 -6.76 30.63
N SER A 286 -18.80 -6.39 29.44
CA SER A 286 -19.90 -7.05 28.74
C SER A 286 -19.42 -7.79 27.50
N ARG A 287 -18.29 -7.39 26.91
CA ARG A 287 -17.71 -8.01 25.72
C ARG A 287 -16.21 -7.77 25.64
N LEU A 288 -15.46 -8.75 25.14
CA LEU A 288 -14.04 -8.64 24.81
C LEU A 288 -13.81 -9.13 23.39
N ARG A 289 -12.89 -8.50 22.66
CA ARG A 289 -12.49 -8.96 21.33
C ARG A 289 -10.97 -8.97 21.24
N ILE A 290 -10.37 -10.09 20.89
CA ILE A 290 -8.92 -10.19 20.63
C ILE A 290 -8.72 -10.60 19.19
N SER A 291 -7.77 -9.95 18.52
CA SER A 291 -7.30 -10.37 17.21
C SER A 291 -5.78 -10.39 17.12
N LEU A 292 -5.24 -11.29 16.30
CA LEU A 292 -3.82 -11.32 15.94
C LEU A 292 -3.63 -11.99 14.58
N ASP A 293 -2.48 -11.75 13.98
CA ASP A 293 -2.04 -12.44 12.78
C ASP A 293 -1.03 -13.54 13.14
N VAL A 294 -1.21 -14.73 12.57
CA VAL A 294 -0.28 -15.85 12.71
C VAL A 294 0.16 -16.36 11.34
N THR A 295 1.45 -16.31 11.06
CA THR A 295 2.07 -16.97 9.91
C THR A 295 2.53 -18.35 10.33
N VAL A 296 1.93 -19.37 9.72
CA VAL A 296 2.18 -20.78 10.05
C VAL A 296 3.53 -21.19 9.48
N GLY A 297 4.46 -21.52 10.38
CA GLY A 297 5.74 -22.13 10.02
C GLY A 297 5.63 -23.65 9.85
N PRO A 298 6.75 -24.37 9.74
CA PRO A 298 6.74 -25.82 9.73
C PRO A 298 6.01 -26.40 10.96
N TRP A 299 5.27 -27.49 10.76
CA TRP A 299 4.70 -28.26 11.87
C TRP A 299 5.81 -28.94 12.67
N TYR A 300 5.58 -29.16 13.97
CA TYR A 300 6.56 -29.82 14.83
C TYR A 300 6.82 -31.25 14.37
N PRO A 301 8.05 -31.62 13.96
CA PRO A 301 8.27 -32.87 13.25
C PRO A 301 7.98 -34.14 14.07
N ALA A 302 8.18 -34.10 15.39
CA ALA A 302 7.98 -35.27 16.24
C ALA A 302 6.50 -35.54 16.55
N ASP A 303 5.65 -34.51 16.44
CA ASP A 303 4.20 -34.62 16.59
C ASP A 303 3.49 -33.52 15.79
N PRO A 304 3.31 -33.71 14.47
CA PRO A 304 2.66 -32.71 13.61
C PRO A 304 1.19 -32.47 13.98
N ALA A 305 0.54 -33.42 14.66
CA ALA A 305 -0.83 -33.32 15.14
C ALA A 305 -0.94 -32.66 16.51
N GLY A 306 0.20 -32.38 17.17
CA GLY A 306 0.25 -31.71 18.46
C GLY A 306 -0.40 -30.32 18.43
N LYS A 307 -0.79 -29.82 19.60
CA LYS A 307 -1.37 -28.48 19.72
C LYS A 307 -0.28 -27.41 19.53
N GLY A 308 -0.38 -26.59 18.49
CA GLY A 308 0.38 -25.35 18.34
C GLY A 308 -0.44 -24.16 18.85
N LEU A 309 0.02 -23.51 19.93
CA LEU A 309 -0.72 -22.42 20.60
C LEU A 309 -0.74 -21.15 19.76
N ILE A 310 -1.94 -20.69 19.36
CA ILE A 310 -2.13 -19.39 18.73
C ILE A 310 -2.17 -18.29 19.79
N TYR A 311 -3.07 -18.45 20.77
CA TYR A 311 -3.09 -17.60 21.96
C TYR A 311 -3.66 -18.36 23.15
N TRP A 312 -3.23 -17.97 24.35
CA TRP A 312 -3.90 -18.25 25.62
C TRP A 312 -4.24 -16.93 26.31
N PHE A 313 -5.51 -16.55 26.25
CA PHE A 313 -6.05 -15.27 26.71
C PHE A 313 -6.72 -15.42 28.09
N VAL A 314 -6.05 -14.92 29.12
CA VAL A 314 -6.42 -15.10 30.53
C VAL A 314 -6.30 -13.82 31.35
N VAL A 315 -6.82 -13.87 32.57
CA VAL A 315 -6.63 -12.84 33.60
C VAL A 315 -5.58 -13.29 34.62
N ASN A 316 -4.63 -12.40 34.93
CA ASN A 316 -3.58 -12.50 35.95
C ASN A 316 -2.57 -13.64 35.81
N LYS A 317 -2.99 -14.92 35.86
CA LYS A 317 -2.15 -16.11 35.56
C LYS A 317 -2.88 -17.45 35.63
N ASN A 318 -4.21 -17.47 35.69
CA ASN A 318 -4.94 -18.60 36.27
C ASN A 318 -6.10 -19.09 35.39
N PHE A 319 -6.96 -19.91 36.00
CA PHE A 319 -8.10 -20.59 35.42
C PHE A 319 -9.08 -19.66 34.68
N ASP A 320 -9.12 -18.36 34.93
CA ASP A 320 -10.04 -17.43 34.24
C ASP A 320 -9.57 -17.13 32.82
N MET A 321 -10.24 -17.77 31.86
CA MET A 321 -9.79 -17.89 30.49
C MET A 321 -10.92 -17.54 29.52
N PHE A 322 -10.76 -16.41 28.85
CA PHE A 322 -11.68 -16.00 27.79
C PHE A 322 -11.51 -16.91 26.57
N GLY A 323 -10.27 -17.29 26.25
CA GLY A 323 -10.01 -18.15 25.12
C GLY A 323 -8.62 -18.80 25.13
N THR A 324 -8.55 -20.03 24.64
CA THR A 324 -7.32 -20.65 24.15
C THR A 324 -7.59 -21.19 22.76
N LEU A 325 -6.88 -20.66 21.76
CA LEU A 325 -6.92 -21.18 20.40
C LEU A 325 -5.60 -21.90 20.10
N TYR A 326 -5.71 -23.09 19.54
CA TYR A 326 -4.57 -23.81 18.99
C TYR A 326 -4.92 -24.46 17.66
N PHE A 327 -3.94 -24.53 16.76
CA PHE A 327 -4.03 -25.30 15.53
C PHE A 327 -3.38 -26.66 15.72
N ARG A 328 -3.93 -27.67 15.08
CA ARG A 328 -3.33 -29.00 14.97
C ARG A 328 -3.06 -29.27 13.50
N GLY A 329 -1.84 -29.71 13.20
CA GLY A 329 -1.45 -30.09 11.86
C GLY A 329 -2.03 -31.45 11.45
N PRO A 330 -1.57 -32.02 10.33
CA PRO A 330 -2.07 -33.30 9.84
C PRO A 330 -1.70 -34.47 10.77
N ASP A 331 -2.68 -35.31 11.09
CA ASP A 331 -2.45 -36.56 11.83
C ASP A 331 -1.99 -37.67 10.86
N LEU A 332 -0.67 -37.90 10.84
CA LEU A 332 -0.06 -38.93 10.01
C LEU A 332 -0.35 -40.35 10.49
N SER A 333 -0.83 -40.53 11.73
CA SER A 333 -1.25 -41.83 12.27
C SER A 333 -2.66 -42.22 11.81
N GLN A 334 -3.45 -41.25 11.31
CA GLN A 334 -4.77 -41.45 10.73
C GLN A 334 -4.82 -40.91 9.29
N PRO A 335 -4.10 -41.52 8.33
CA PRO A 335 -3.99 -41.01 6.96
C PRO A 335 -5.33 -40.96 6.20
N ALA A 336 -6.35 -41.69 6.67
CA ALA A 336 -7.71 -41.64 6.13
C ALA A 336 -8.52 -40.42 6.62
N GLN A 337 -8.09 -39.76 7.69
CA GLN A 337 -8.68 -38.55 8.26
C GLN A 337 -7.59 -37.62 8.80
N PRO A 338 -6.79 -36.97 7.92
CA PRO A 338 -5.80 -35.98 8.35
C PRO A 338 -6.53 -34.70 8.78
N GLN A 339 -7.24 -34.75 9.91
CA GLN A 339 -8.06 -33.64 10.36
C GLN A 339 -7.19 -32.63 11.10
N SER A 340 -6.48 -31.84 10.30
CA SER A 340 -6.03 -30.54 10.75
C SER A 340 -7.25 -29.75 11.22
N GLN A 341 -7.12 -29.18 12.41
CA GLN A 341 -8.26 -28.64 13.15
C GLN A 341 -7.84 -27.40 13.91
N ALA A 342 -8.76 -26.45 13.98
CA ALA A 342 -8.74 -25.39 14.97
C ALA A 342 -9.48 -25.91 16.20
N VAL A 343 -8.90 -25.69 17.37
CA VAL A 343 -9.55 -26.04 18.62
C VAL A 343 -9.53 -24.83 19.51
N PHE A 344 -10.72 -24.43 19.93
CA PHE A 344 -10.93 -23.33 20.85
C PHE A 344 -11.45 -23.87 22.17
N ARG A 345 -10.90 -23.36 23.27
CA ARG A 345 -11.41 -23.62 24.62
C ARG A 345 -11.70 -22.30 25.31
N HIS A 346 -12.73 -22.29 26.14
CA HIS A 346 -13.01 -21.12 26.96
C HIS A 346 -13.75 -21.47 28.25
N GLY A 347 -13.78 -20.49 29.16
CA GLY A 347 -14.64 -20.48 30.33
C GLY A 347 -14.02 -19.66 31.45
N LEU A 348 -14.82 -18.90 32.18
CA LEU A 348 -14.41 -18.22 33.40
C LEU A 348 -14.81 -19.07 34.61
N GLU A 349 -14.00 -19.13 35.67
CA GLU A 349 -14.28 -19.94 36.87
C GLU A 349 -14.40 -21.46 36.66
N LEU A 350 -14.01 -21.97 35.49
CA LEU A 350 -14.03 -23.40 35.16
C LEU A 350 -12.63 -24.02 35.28
N THR A 351 -12.54 -25.25 35.78
CA THR A 351 -11.29 -26.04 35.72
C THR A 351 -11.03 -26.58 34.30
N HIS A 352 -9.80 -27.03 34.00
CA HIS A 352 -9.44 -27.53 32.66
C HIS A 352 -10.41 -28.60 32.11
N PRO A 353 -10.87 -29.61 32.87
CA PRO A 353 -11.84 -30.60 32.39
C PRO A 353 -13.24 -30.04 32.11
N GLN A 354 -13.58 -28.91 32.73
CA GLN A 354 -14.90 -28.26 32.60
C GLN A 354 -14.94 -27.21 31.49
N LYS A 355 -13.78 -26.79 30.95
CA LYS A 355 -13.72 -25.81 29.87
C LYS A 355 -14.54 -26.27 28.67
N ILE A 356 -15.34 -25.35 28.14
CA ILE A 356 -16.08 -25.57 26.92
C ILE A 356 -15.06 -25.72 25.79
N LYS A 357 -15.20 -26.79 24.98
CA LYS A 357 -14.28 -27.12 23.89
C LYS A 357 -15.06 -27.14 22.58
N ILE A 358 -14.56 -26.39 21.61
CA ILE A 358 -15.11 -26.30 20.25
C ILE A 358 -14.01 -26.72 19.29
N ILE A 359 -14.35 -27.57 18.33
CA ILE A 359 -13.41 -28.09 17.34
C ILE A 359 -14.03 -27.83 15.97
N GLN A 360 -13.23 -27.29 15.06
CA GLN A 360 -13.61 -27.16 13.66
C GLN A 360 -12.47 -27.60 12.74
N PRO A 361 -12.78 -28.13 11.55
CA PRO A 361 -11.77 -28.36 10.53
C PRO A 361 -11.02 -27.06 10.21
N LEU A 362 -9.69 -27.17 10.08
CA LEU A 362 -8.83 -26.11 9.57
C LEU A 362 -7.55 -26.75 9.02
N ALA A 363 -7.40 -26.76 7.70
CA ALA A 363 -6.16 -27.16 7.05
C ALA A 363 -5.24 -25.95 6.85
N ALA A 364 -4.64 -25.47 7.95
CA ALA A 364 -3.72 -24.34 7.89
C ALA A 364 -2.44 -24.71 7.11
N GLN A 365 -2.06 -23.84 6.17
CA GLN A 365 -0.97 -24.06 5.24
C GLN A 365 0.31 -23.38 5.72
N VAL A 366 1.43 -24.10 5.61
CA VAL A 366 2.75 -23.53 5.91
C VAL A 366 3.04 -22.36 4.96
N GLY A 367 3.52 -21.25 5.51
CA GLY A 367 3.82 -20.01 4.78
C GLY A 367 2.63 -19.07 4.64
N HIS A 368 1.41 -19.50 4.97
CA HIS A 368 0.23 -18.64 4.94
C HIS A 368 0.07 -17.88 6.27
N THR A 369 -0.49 -16.68 6.18
CA THR A 369 -0.86 -15.85 7.33
C THR A 369 -2.37 -15.91 7.55
N TYR A 370 -2.76 -16.10 8.80
CA TYR A 370 -4.15 -16.16 9.23
C TYR A 370 -4.45 -15.04 10.23
N HIS A 371 -5.47 -14.26 9.95
CA HIS A 371 -6.06 -13.35 10.92
C HIS A 371 -7.02 -14.13 11.80
N CYS A 372 -6.70 -14.25 13.09
CA CYS A 372 -7.50 -14.96 14.08
C CYS A 372 -8.18 -13.93 14.98
N GLU A 373 -9.50 -13.92 14.99
CA GLU A 373 -10.31 -12.99 15.77
C GLU A 373 -11.25 -13.76 16.70
N GLU A 374 -11.14 -13.55 17.99
CA GLU A 374 -12.11 -13.98 19.01
C GLU A 374 -12.99 -12.80 19.42
N ASP A 375 -14.30 -13.03 19.45
CA ASP A 375 -15.30 -12.13 20.00
C ASP A 375 -16.05 -12.86 21.11
N TYR A 376 -15.84 -12.42 22.35
CA TYR A 376 -16.40 -12.97 23.58
C TYR A 376 -17.47 -12.02 24.13
N ASP A 377 -18.70 -12.16 23.66
CA ASP A 377 -19.84 -11.31 23.99
C ASP A 377 -20.73 -11.94 25.07
N MET A 378 -20.41 -11.63 26.33
CA MET A 378 -21.15 -12.14 27.50
C MET A 378 -22.58 -11.59 27.57
N LYS A 379 -22.75 -10.33 27.16
CA LYS A 379 -24.06 -9.66 27.19
C LYS A 379 -25.06 -10.32 26.24
N ASN A 380 -24.63 -10.64 25.02
CA ASN A 380 -25.48 -11.30 24.03
C ASN A 380 -25.38 -12.83 24.07
N GLY A 381 -24.51 -13.40 24.91
CA GLY A 381 -24.38 -14.84 25.08
C GLY A 381 -23.76 -15.54 23.87
N SER A 382 -22.76 -14.92 23.25
CA SER A 382 -22.08 -15.47 22.06
C SER A 382 -20.56 -15.46 22.24
N VAL A 383 -19.90 -16.53 21.85
CA VAL A 383 -18.44 -16.54 21.60
C VAL A 383 -18.22 -16.99 20.17
N THR A 384 -17.44 -16.24 19.41
CA THR A 384 -17.02 -16.65 18.06
C THR A 384 -15.53 -16.50 17.89
N VAL A 385 -14.91 -17.46 17.21
CA VAL A 385 -13.55 -17.32 16.69
C VAL A 385 -13.61 -17.44 15.18
N THR A 386 -13.20 -16.40 14.47
CA THR A 386 -13.13 -16.38 13.00
C THR A 386 -11.66 -16.42 12.57
N ILE A 387 -11.33 -17.35 11.67
CA ILE A 387 -9.98 -17.56 11.15
C ILE A 387 -10.01 -17.27 9.65
N THR A 388 -9.34 -16.19 9.24
CA THR A 388 -9.34 -15.70 7.85
C THR A 388 -7.95 -15.83 7.26
N ASP A 389 -7.81 -16.44 6.09
CA ASP A 389 -6.54 -16.42 5.35
C ASP A 389 -6.34 -15.02 4.76
N THR A 390 -5.27 -14.32 5.15
CA THR A 390 -5.08 -12.91 4.77
C THR A 390 -4.71 -12.73 3.30
N ALA A 391 -4.18 -13.76 2.64
CA ALA A 391 -3.83 -13.68 1.23
C ALA A 391 -5.08 -13.79 0.34
N THR A 392 -6.06 -14.62 0.74
CA THR A 392 -7.30 -14.84 -0.03
C THR A 392 -8.49 -14.02 0.46
N GLY A 393 -8.46 -13.56 1.72
CA GLY A 393 -9.59 -12.93 2.40
C GLY A 393 -10.72 -13.90 2.77
N LEU A 394 -10.53 -15.21 2.59
CA LEU A 394 -11.56 -16.21 2.86
C LEU A 394 -11.56 -16.63 4.34
N ILE A 395 -12.75 -16.79 4.91
CA ILE A 395 -12.94 -17.42 6.22
C ILE A 395 -12.66 -18.92 6.06
N MET A 396 -11.58 -19.39 6.67
CA MET A 396 -11.12 -20.76 6.60
C MET A 396 -11.76 -21.65 7.67
N SER A 397 -12.12 -21.06 8.80
CA SER A 397 -12.84 -21.75 9.88
C SER A 397 -13.55 -20.73 10.77
N GLN A 398 -14.68 -21.14 11.36
CA GLN A 398 -15.40 -20.35 12.34
C GLN A 398 -15.89 -21.25 13.47
N LEU A 399 -15.43 -20.98 14.68
CA LEU A 399 -15.84 -21.67 15.91
C LEU A 399 -16.87 -20.81 16.62
N ALA A 400 -17.99 -21.38 17.05
CA ALA A 400 -19.08 -20.64 17.70
C ALA A 400 -19.60 -21.39 18.93
N GLY A 401 -19.81 -20.65 20.02
CA GLY A 401 -20.26 -21.16 21.32
C GLY A 401 -20.97 -20.09 22.15
N VAL A 402 -21.15 -20.37 23.44
CA VAL A 402 -21.87 -19.51 24.39
C VAL A 402 -21.02 -19.33 25.64
N PRO A 403 -20.76 -18.08 26.11
CA PRO A 403 -20.06 -17.83 27.36
C PRO A 403 -20.73 -18.54 28.54
N ASN A 404 -19.94 -19.01 29.51
CA ASN A 404 -20.52 -19.62 30.71
C ASN A 404 -21.02 -18.59 31.74
N LEU A 405 -20.71 -17.30 31.54
CA LEU A 405 -21.17 -16.17 32.36
C LEU A 405 -21.71 -15.04 31.47
N HIS A 406 -22.60 -14.21 32.01
CA HIS A 406 -23.21 -13.07 31.31
C HIS A 406 -22.51 -11.73 31.56
N SER A 407 -21.55 -11.68 32.49
CA SER A 407 -20.71 -10.53 32.78
C SER A 407 -19.48 -10.96 33.56
N TRP A 408 -18.41 -10.18 33.46
CA TRP A 408 -17.22 -10.33 34.30
C TRP A 408 -16.85 -8.98 34.90
N SER A 409 -16.18 -8.94 36.06
CA SER A 409 -15.72 -7.68 36.66
C SER A 409 -14.25 -7.75 37.01
N PHE A 410 -13.48 -6.77 36.52
CA PHE A 410 -12.05 -6.66 36.81
C PHE A 410 -11.78 -5.76 38.01
N LYS A 411 -10.77 -6.14 38.79
CA LYS A 411 -10.13 -5.28 39.78
C LYS A 411 -9.10 -4.40 39.08
N ALA A 412 -8.81 -3.23 39.66
CA ALA A 412 -7.80 -2.31 39.13
C ALA A 412 -6.38 -2.90 39.05
N THR A 413 -6.10 -4.00 39.76
CA THR A 413 -4.83 -4.72 39.73
C THR A 413 -4.79 -5.86 38.72
N ASP A 414 -5.93 -6.16 38.08
CA ASP A 414 -6.01 -7.28 37.15
C ASP A 414 -5.29 -6.95 35.84
N THR A 415 -4.69 -7.97 35.23
CA THR A 415 -4.03 -7.86 33.94
C THR A 415 -4.54 -8.92 32.98
N PHE A 416 -4.63 -8.55 31.70
CA PHE A 416 -4.78 -9.49 30.61
C PHE A 416 -3.42 -10.05 30.24
N LEU A 417 -3.37 -11.37 30.07
CA LEU A 417 -2.20 -12.07 29.55
C LEU A 417 -2.58 -12.81 28.29
N ILE A 418 -1.73 -12.70 27.27
CA ILE A 418 -1.89 -13.39 26.00
C ILE A 418 -0.58 -14.11 25.72
N ASP A 419 -0.57 -15.44 25.90
CA ASP A 419 0.60 -16.27 25.61
C ASP A 419 0.54 -16.84 24.20
N MET A 420 1.68 -16.85 23.51
CA MET A 420 1.86 -17.39 22.18
C MET A 420 2.95 -18.46 22.18
N GLY A 421 2.69 -19.60 21.54
CA GLY A 421 3.58 -20.76 21.51
C GLY A 421 3.60 -21.59 22.81
N PHE A 422 4.01 -22.85 22.71
CA PHE A 422 4.22 -23.74 23.85
C PHE A 422 5.71 -24.04 24.07
N PRO A 423 6.13 -24.34 25.31
CA PRO A 423 7.52 -24.71 25.58
C PRO A 423 7.88 -26.11 25.05
N GLY A 424 6.89 -26.96 24.79
CA GLY A 424 7.08 -28.35 24.36
C GLY A 424 7.31 -29.33 25.52
N THR A 425 6.94 -28.97 26.75
CA THR A 425 7.18 -29.80 27.94
C THR A 425 6.00 -30.69 28.32
N ASN A 426 4.79 -30.39 27.82
CA ASN A 426 3.58 -31.13 28.12
C ASN A 426 3.21 -32.06 26.96
N PHE A 427 2.54 -33.16 27.29
CA PHE A 427 2.04 -34.11 26.30
C PHE A 427 1.01 -33.44 25.37
N ASP A 428 1.21 -33.57 24.05
CA ASP A 428 0.36 -33.00 22.98
C ASP A 428 0.34 -31.44 22.97
N GLU A 429 1.28 -30.76 23.62
CA GLU A 429 1.53 -29.32 23.47
C GLU A 429 2.92 -29.12 22.84
N VAL A 430 2.94 -28.75 21.56
CA VAL A 430 4.18 -28.77 20.77
C VAL A 430 4.71 -27.36 20.51
N PRO A 431 6.04 -27.18 20.42
CA PRO A 431 6.62 -25.91 20.01
C PRO A 431 6.16 -25.51 18.61
N THR A 432 6.02 -24.20 18.38
CA THR A 432 5.72 -23.62 17.07
C THR A 432 6.97 -22.93 16.50
N ASP A 433 8.13 -23.61 16.58
CA ASP A 433 9.42 -23.07 16.13
C ASP A 433 9.32 -22.65 14.64
N GLY A 434 9.69 -21.41 14.31
CA GLY A 434 9.62 -20.87 12.94
C GLY A 434 8.27 -20.28 12.52
N TRP A 435 7.29 -20.21 13.43
CA TRP A 435 6.05 -19.46 13.21
C TRP A 435 6.28 -17.96 13.47
N THR A 436 5.35 -17.11 13.06
CA THR A 436 5.38 -15.66 13.38
C THR A 436 4.03 -15.21 13.89
N TYR A 437 4.02 -14.43 14.98
CA TYR A 437 2.85 -13.83 15.59
C TYR A 437 2.98 -12.32 15.51
N ALA A 438 1.92 -11.64 15.07
CA ALA A 438 1.94 -10.21 14.84
C ALA A 438 0.61 -9.54 15.19
N ASN A 439 0.67 -8.22 15.37
CA ASN A 439 -0.50 -7.34 15.43
C ASN A 439 -1.56 -7.78 16.46
N VAL A 440 -1.13 -8.09 17.69
CA VAL A 440 -2.09 -8.41 18.76
C VAL A 440 -2.87 -7.15 19.10
N HIS A 441 -4.20 -7.24 19.03
CA HIS A 441 -5.14 -6.18 19.34
C HIS A 441 -6.19 -6.72 20.31
N LEU A 442 -6.50 -5.96 21.35
CA LEU A 442 -7.53 -6.30 22.34
C LEU A 442 -8.49 -5.11 22.48
N GLU A 443 -9.78 -5.37 22.34
CA GLU A 443 -10.88 -4.45 22.60
C GLU A 443 -11.62 -4.90 23.85
N VAL A 444 -11.90 -3.97 24.77
CA VAL A 444 -12.64 -4.22 26.01
C VAL A 444 -13.85 -3.29 26.08
N TYR A 445 -15.04 -3.88 26.13
CA TYR A 445 -16.31 -3.16 26.20
C TYR A 445 -16.88 -3.27 27.62
N GLN A 446 -17.09 -2.12 28.27
CA GLN A 446 -17.68 -2.03 29.60
C GLN A 446 -19.21 -1.98 29.51
#